data_AF-A0A4Q8CZ37-F1
#
_entry.id   AF-A0A4Q8CZ37-F1
#
_cell.length_a   1.000
_cell.length_b   1.000
_cell.length_c   1.000
_cell.angle_alpha   90.00
_cell.angle_beta   90.00
_cell.angle_gamma   90.00
#
_symmetry.space_group_name_H-M   'P 1'
#
loop_
_entity.id
_entity.type
_entity.pdbx_description
1 polymer ?
#
loop_
_entity_poly.entity_id
_entity_poly.type
_entity_poly.pdbx_seq_one_letter_code
_entity_poly.pdbx_strand_id
1 'polypeptide(L)'
;MVPRDFDREAGLACVDGDETLYESVLAIFHQQLRDHFASLPDSLRGPYDEVVVRQVHSLKGSAGSVGANRIEASAAAIDRRLKSGDGDIDEALIGKLAVALQSAINHSVGHINGIELPFGINAKGYSKRVIARDFDREAGLDCVDGDEALYESVLAVFHQQLMDDLVSLPDSLRKPRDNAVMRQVHSLKGSALSVGAKRIEVSAAAVDRRLKSGDGHIDEALIGELAAALQSAINSLESSH
;
A
#
# COMPACT_ATOMS: atom_id res chain seq x y z
N MET A 1 12.61 12.59 -2.25
CA MET A 1 11.96 13.61 -3.11
C MET A 1 11.13 12.85 -4.13
N VAL A 2 9.81 13.05 -4.17
CA VAL A 2 8.91 12.31 -5.08
C VAL A 2 9.20 12.75 -6.53
N PRO A 3 9.39 11.82 -7.50
CA PRO A 3 9.65 12.20 -8.88
C PRO A 3 8.53 13.04 -9.46
N ARG A 4 8.83 13.99 -10.37
CA ARG A 4 7.82 14.88 -10.99
C ARG A 4 6.70 14.16 -11.75
N ASP A 5 6.90 12.89 -12.06
CA ASP A 5 5.93 12.02 -12.73
C ASP A 5 4.90 11.39 -11.76
N PHE A 6 5.07 11.62 -10.44
CA PHE A 6 4.20 11.12 -9.38
C PHE A 6 3.46 12.28 -8.71
N ASP A 7 2.13 12.16 -8.68
CA ASP A 7 1.26 13.01 -7.90
C ASP A 7 1.24 12.52 -6.44
N ARG A 8 2.08 13.16 -5.62
CA ARG A 8 2.19 12.84 -4.19
C ARG A 8 0.87 13.02 -3.46
N GLU A 9 0.08 14.03 -3.82
CA GLU A 9 -1.19 14.31 -3.13
C GLU A 9 -2.20 13.20 -3.43
N ALA A 10 -2.31 12.79 -4.70
CA ALA A 10 -3.15 11.66 -5.09
C ALA A 10 -2.71 10.36 -4.41
N GLY A 11 -1.40 10.07 -4.42
CA GLY A 11 -0.87 8.86 -3.78
C GLY A 11 -1.03 8.83 -2.26
N LEU A 12 -0.90 9.98 -1.58
CA LEU A 12 -1.17 10.09 -0.15
C LEU A 12 -2.65 9.92 0.17
N ALA A 13 -3.55 10.38 -0.70
CA ALA A 13 -4.98 10.20 -0.49
C ALA A 13 -5.37 8.71 -0.44
N CYS A 14 -4.68 7.84 -1.19
CA CYS A 14 -4.88 6.39 -1.16
C CYS A 14 -4.49 5.73 0.17
N VAL A 15 -3.63 6.38 0.97
CA VAL A 15 -3.18 5.90 2.29
C VAL A 15 -3.60 6.83 3.43
N ASP A 16 -4.69 7.59 3.25
CA ASP A 16 -5.26 8.53 4.22
C ASP A 16 -4.23 9.52 4.82
N GLY A 17 -3.27 9.96 3.99
CA GLY A 17 -2.23 10.90 4.37
C GLY A 17 -1.07 10.31 5.18
N ASP A 18 -1.02 8.98 5.36
CA ASP A 18 0.11 8.34 6.04
C ASP A 18 1.38 8.36 5.17
N GLU A 19 2.26 9.33 5.44
CA GLU A 19 3.49 9.51 4.66
C GLU A 19 4.44 8.32 4.74
N THR A 20 4.49 7.61 5.88
CA THR A 20 5.41 6.47 6.07
C THR A 20 4.91 5.27 5.28
N LEU A 21 3.60 5.03 5.32
CA LEU A 21 2.98 4.00 4.51
C LEU A 21 3.13 4.33 3.02
N TYR A 22 2.89 5.58 2.61
CA TYR A 22 3.07 6.01 1.22
C TYR A 22 4.48 5.74 0.70
N GLU A 23 5.52 6.08 1.48
CA GLU A 23 6.91 5.82 1.10
C GLU A 23 7.19 4.32 0.93
N SER A 24 6.60 3.48 1.80
CA SER A 24 6.72 2.03 1.71
C SER A 24 6.02 1.45 0.47
N VAL A 25 4.80 1.92 0.19
CA VAL A 25 4.03 1.55 -1.02
C VAL A 25 4.78 1.98 -2.28
N LEU A 26 5.34 3.19 -2.28
CA LEU A 26 6.13 3.71 -3.41
C LEU A 26 7.38 2.87 -3.67
N ALA A 27 8.06 2.42 -2.61
CA ALA A 27 9.21 1.52 -2.72
C ALA A 27 8.82 0.15 -3.29
N ILE A 28 7.70 -0.42 -2.85
CA ILE A 28 7.15 -1.67 -3.38
C ILE A 28 6.79 -1.52 -4.86
N PHE A 29 6.07 -0.46 -5.22
CA PHE A 29 5.70 -0.19 -6.60
C PHE A 29 6.94 -0.09 -7.49
N HIS A 30 7.98 0.63 -7.04
CA HIS A 30 9.24 0.72 -7.78
C HIS A 30 9.92 -0.63 -7.98
N GLN A 31 9.90 -1.50 -6.96
CA GLN A 31 10.39 -2.87 -7.09
C GLN A 31 9.59 -3.64 -8.14
N GLN A 32 8.26 -3.58 -8.11
CA GLN A 32 7.39 -4.24 -9.09
C GLN A 32 7.63 -3.71 -10.52
N LEU A 33 7.89 -2.41 -10.70
CA LEU A 33 8.25 -1.86 -12.00
C LEU A 33 9.49 -2.55 -12.59
N ARG A 34 10.50 -2.83 -11.75
CA ARG A 34 11.76 -3.47 -12.17
C ARG A 34 11.59 -4.97 -12.39
N ASP A 35 10.90 -5.65 -11.50
CA ASP A 35 10.88 -7.11 -11.47
C ASP A 35 9.75 -7.71 -12.31
N HIS A 36 8.59 -7.06 -12.33
CA HIS A 36 7.36 -7.63 -12.89
C HIS A 36 6.89 -6.94 -14.16
N PHE A 37 7.11 -5.63 -14.29
CA PHE A 37 6.57 -4.84 -15.41
C PHE A 37 7.62 -4.40 -16.44
N ALA A 38 8.91 -4.61 -16.17
CA ALA A 38 9.98 -4.17 -17.07
C ALA A 38 9.88 -4.79 -18.47
N SER A 39 9.44 -6.04 -18.58
CA SER A 39 9.26 -6.74 -19.87
C SER A 39 7.87 -6.55 -20.49
N LEU A 40 6.94 -5.87 -19.81
CA LEU A 40 5.56 -5.73 -20.28
C LEU A 40 5.45 -5.09 -21.68
N PRO A 41 6.24 -4.04 -22.02
CA PRO A 41 6.22 -3.49 -23.38
C PRO A 41 6.58 -4.53 -24.46
N ASP A 42 7.52 -5.42 -24.18
CA ASP A 42 7.92 -6.46 -25.14
C ASP A 42 6.82 -7.53 -25.29
N SER A 43 6.19 -7.92 -24.18
CA SER A 43 5.05 -8.84 -24.17
C SER A 43 3.84 -8.33 -24.96
N LEU A 44 3.67 -7.01 -25.07
CA LEU A 44 2.58 -6.38 -25.82
C LEU A 44 2.82 -6.33 -27.35
N ARG A 45 4.04 -6.59 -27.83
CA ARG A 45 4.36 -6.60 -29.28
C ARG A 45 4.02 -7.91 -29.97
N GLY A 46 3.63 -8.93 -29.22
CA GLY A 46 3.21 -10.23 -29.74
C GLY A 46 1.76 -10.56 -29.41
N PRO A 47 1.32 -11.78 -29.73
CA PRO A 47 0.05 -12.30 -29.24
C PRO A 47 0.04 -12.24 -27.71
N TYR A 48 -0.91 -11.50 -27.16
CA TYR A 48 -1.10 -11.39 -25.72
C TYR A 48 -2.14 -12.40 -25.25
N ASP A 49 -1.89 -12.95 -24.06
CA ASP A 49 -2.81 -13.86 -23.38
C ASP A 49 -3.44 -13.17 -22.16
N GLU A 50 -4.22 -13.93 -21.39
CA GLU A 50 -4.85 -13.44 -20.16
C GLU A 50 -3.82 -12.93 -19.13
N VAL A 51 -2.58 -13.43 -19.16
CA VAL A 51 -1.52 -13.01 -18.25
C VAL A 51 -1.10 -11.58 -18.57
N VAL A 52 -0.85 -11.26 -19.84
CA VAL A 52 -0.49 -9.90 -20.28
C VAL A 52 -1.65 -8.92 -20.00
N VAL A 53 -2.90 -9.33 -20.26
CA VAL A 53 -4.08 -8.52 -19.93
C VAL A 53 -4.14 -8.20 -18.45
N ARG A 54 -3.91 -9.20 -17.59
CA ARG A 54 -3.89 -9.00 -16.15
C ARG A 54 -2.73 -8.11 -15.71
N GLN A 55 -1.54 -8.25 -16.29
CA GLN A 55 -0.39 -7.40 -15.97
C GLN A 55 -0.66 -5.94 -16.30
N VAL A 56 -1.27 -5.64 -17.45
CA VAL A 56 -1.66 -4.25 -17.79
C VAL A 56 -2.70 -3.72 -16.80
N HIS A 57 -3.68 -4.54 -16.43
CA HIS A 57 -4.71 -4.16 -15.47
C HIS A 57 -4.13 -3.84 -14.08
N SER A 58 -3.27 -4.72 -13.56
CA SER A 58 -2.56 -4.49 -12.29
C SER A 58 -1.65 -3.27 -12.37
N LEU A 59 -0.86 -3.12 -13.44
CA LEU A 59 -0.01 -1.94 -13.60
C LEU A 59 -0.82 -0.64 -13.56
N LYS A 60 -2.00 -0.62 -14.17
CA LYS A 60 -2.92 0.52 -14.14
C LYS A 60 -3.36 0.83 -12.70
N GLY A 61 -3.91 -0.15 -11.98
CA GLY A 61 -4.41 0.05 -10.61
C GLY A 61 -3.29 0.46 -9.65
N SER A 62 -2.18 -0.29 -9.66
CA SER A 62 -0.97 0.04 -8.90
C SER A 62 -0.47 1.45 -9.20
N ALA A 63 -0.36 1.85 -10.47
CA ALA A 63 0.07 3.19 -10.84
C ALA A 63 -0.88 4.29 -10.35
N GLY A 64 -2.20 4.07 -10.43
CA GLY A 64 -3.19 5.00 -9.90
C GLY A 64 -3.04 5.20 -8.39
N SER A 65 -2.91 4.10 -7.64
CA SER A 65 -2.80 4.14 -6.17
C SER A 65 -1.58 4.90 -5.62
N VAL A 66 -0.50 4.98 -6.39
CA VAL A 66 0.72 5.71 -6.00
C VAL A 66 0.84 7.10 -6.64
N GLY A 67 -0.14 7.48 -7.48
CA GLY A 67 -0.14 8.74 -8.23
C GLY A 67 0.81 8.75 -9.43
N ALA A 68 1.19 7.59 -9.99
CA ALA A 68 2.05 7.48 -11.18
C ALA A 68 1.26 7.76 -12.47
N ASN A 69 0.70 8.96 -12.59
CA ASN A 69 -0.30 9.36 -13.59
C ASN A 69 0.08 9.03 -15.03
N ARG A 70 1.36 9.14 -15.40
CA ARG A 70 1.81 8.82 -16.77
C ARG A 70 1.79 7.32 -17.08
N ILE A 71 2.13 6.49 -16.10
CA ILE A 71 2.07 5.03 -16.21
C ILE A 71 0.60 4.62 -16.24
N GLU A 72 -0.20 5.13 -15.30
CA GLU A 72 -1.64 4.86 -15.22
C GLU A 72 -2.35 5.20 -16.53
N ALA A 73 -2.15 6.40 -17.07
CA ALA A 73 -2.79 6.84 -18.31
C ALA A 73 -2.41 5.95 -19.50
N SER A 74 -1.14 5.53 -19.58
CA SER A 74 -0.66 4.66 -20.65
C SER A 74 -1.22 3.24 -20.51
N ALA A 75 -1.19 2.68 -19.29
CA ALA A 75 -1.74 1.37 -18.98
C ALA A 75 -3.26 1.33 -19.20
N ALA A 76 -3.99 2.38 -18.80
CA ALA A 76 -5.44 2.50 -19.03
C ALA A 76 -5.80 2.55 -20.52
N ALA A 77 -4.98 3.21 -21.35
CA ALA A 77 -5.17 3.21 -22.79
C ALA A 77 -5.00 1.80 -23.40
N ILE A 78 -4.01 1.04 -22.93
CA ILE A 78 -3.77 -0.34 -23.36
C ILE A 78 -4.85 -1.29 -22.82
N ASP A 79 -5.21 -1.21 -21.53
CA ASP A 79 -6.28 -2.01 -20.89
C ASP A 79 -7.60 -1.90 -21.66
N ARG A 80 -7.97 -0.68 -22.09
CA ARG A 80 -9.17 -0.46 -22.92
C ARG A 80 -9.10 -1.17 -24.27
N ARG A 81 -7.94 -1.15 -24.94
CA ARG A 81 -7.74 -1.81 -26.23
C ARG A 81 -7.77 -3.34 -26.12
N LEU A 82 -7.15 -3.86 -25.06
CA LEU A 82 -7.18 -5.29 -24.77
C LEU A 82 -8.61 -5.76 -24.50
N LYS A 83 -9.41 -4.99 -23.75
CA LYS A 83 -10.81 -5.31 -23.45
C LYS A 83 -11.74 -5.21 -24.66
N SER A 84 -11.48 -4.30 -25.61
CA SER A 84 -12.30 -4.19 -26.82
C SER A 84 -12.03 -5.31 -27.82
N GLY A 85 -10.92 -6.05 -27.68
CA GLY A 85 -10.52 -7.12 -28.61
C GLY A 85 -10.17 -6.61 -30.01
N ASP A 86 -9.98 -5.29 -30.16
CA ASP A 86 -9.80 -4.63 -31.45
C ASP A 86 -8.32 -4.56 -31.81
N GLY A 87 -7.85 -5.60 -32.51
CA GLY A 87 -6.56 -5.63 -33.19
C GLY A 87 -5.32 -5.53 -32.29
N ASP A 88 -4.16 -5.48 -32.93
CA ASP A 88 -2.88 -5.35 -32.24
C ASP A 88 -2.77 -4.00 -31.52
N ILE A 89 -2.02 -3.97 -30.42
CA ILE A 89 -1.73 -2.73 -29.69
C ILE A 89 -0.74 -1.89 -30.52
N ASP A 90 -1.09 -0.63 -30.77
CA ASP A 90 -0.25 0.32 -31.50
C ASP A 90 1.14 0.46 -30.85
N GLU A 91 2.21 0.32 -31.65
CA GLU A 91 3.60 0.50 -31.20
C GLU A 91 3.81 1.89 -30.56
N ALA A 92 3.06 2.91 -30.98
CA ALA A 92 3.12 4.22 -30.34
C ALA A 92 2.59 4.21 -28.90
N LEU A 93 1.60 3.36 -28.56
CA LEU A 93 1.12 3.17 -27.20
C LEU A 93 2.10 2.36 -26.36
N ILE A 94 2.66 1.29 -26.95
CA ILE A 94 3.71 0.48 -26.31
C ILE A 94 4.94 1.33 -26.00
N GLY A 95 5.38 2.16 -26.94
CA GLY A 95 6.50 3.09 -26.77
C GLY A 95 6.25 4.14 -25.67
N LYS A 96 5.02 4.68 -25.58
CA LYS A 96 4.64 5.58 -24.47
C LYS A 96 4.73 4.90 -23.12
N LEU A 97 4.22 3.68 -23.01
CA LEU A 97 4.31 2.89 -21.77
C LEU A 97 5.78 2.61 -21.41
N ALA A 98 6.60 2.16 -22.37
CA ALA A 98 8.02 1.89 -22.16
C ALA A 98 8.78 3.12 -21.65
N VAL A 99 8.54 4.29 -22.24
CA VAL A 99 9.16 5.56 -21.79
C VAL A 99 8.70 5.93 -20.39
N ALA A 100 7.41 5.76 -20.06
CA ALA A 100 6.88 6.05 -18.73
C ALA A 100 7.50 5.12 -17.66
N LEU A 101 7.56 3.81 -17.95
CA LEU A 101 8.18 2.81 -17.09
C LEU A 101 9.67 3.12 -16.86
N GLN A 102 10.42 3.38 -17.93
CA GLN A 102 11.85 3.66 -17.84
C GLN A 102 12.14 4.96 -17.08
N SER A 103 11.31 6.01 -17.27
CA SER A 103 11.41 7.26 -16.51
C SER A 103 11.23 7.02 -15.01
N ALA A 104 10.18 6.27 -14.64
CA ALA A 104 9.90 5.96 -13.24
C ALA A 104 10.96 5.06 -12.61
N ILE A 105 11.47 4.06 -13.35
CA ILE A 105 12.55 3.19 -12.89
C ILE A 105 13.83 4.01 -12.63
N ASN A 106 14.18 4.92 -13.54
CA ASN A 106 15.42 5.69 -13.48
C ASN A 106 15.39 6.87 -12.49
N HIS A 107 14.22 7.43 -12.18
CA HIS A 107 14.10 8.58 -11.27
C HIS A 107 14.18 8.21 -9.78
N SER A 108 14.39 6.94 -9.43
CA SER A 108 14.58 6.49 -8.05
C SER A 108 16.05 6.35 -7.69
N VAL A 109 16.80 7.46 -7.66
CA VAL A 109 18.09 7.54 -6.96
C VAL A 109 18.21 8.90 -6.30
N GLY A 110 17.66 9.02 -5.09
CA GLY A 110 17.72 10.25 -4.30
C GLY A 110 16.90 10.18 -3.02
N HIS A 111 17.46 9.51 -2.01
CA HIS A 111 16.91 9.24 -0.66
C HIS A 111 15.94 8.06 -0.53
N ILE A 112 16.50 6.85 -0.51
CA ILE A 112 16.08 5.80 0.42
C ILE A 112 17.35 5.31 1.14
N ASN A 113 18.09 6.23 1.78
CA ASN A 113 19.20 5.87 2.68
C ASN A 113 18.65 6.03 4.09
N GLY A 114 18.08 4.95 4.63
CA GLY A 114 17.56 4.92 6.00
C GLY A 114 16.55 3.80 6.26
N ILE A 115 15.87 3.32 5.22
CA ILE A 115 15.04 2.11 5.29
C ILE A 115 15.82 1.03 4.55
N GLU A 116 16.53 0.17 5.28
CA GLU A 116 16.88 -1.14 4.73
C GLU A 116 15.53 -1.81 4.43
N LEU A 117 15.12 -1.85 3.16
CA LEU A 117 14.05 -2.76 2.75
C LEU A 117 14.58 -4.17 3.06
N PRO A 118 14.00 -4.91 4.02
CA PRO A 118 14.48 -6.23 4.32
C PRO A 118 14.33 -7.07 3.05
N PHE A 119 15.47 -7.62 2.63
CA PHE A 119 15.63 -8.44 1.46
C PHE A 119 14.51 -9.50 1.35
N GLY A 120 13.88 -9.55 0.17
CA GLY A 120 13.11 -10.71 -0.28
C GLY A 120 11.67 -10.75 0.20
N ILE A 121 10.82 -9.83 -0.29
CA ILE A 121 9.39 -10.15 -0.43
C ILE A 121 9.30 -11.20 -1.54
N ASN A 122 9.53 -12.45 -1.17
CA ASN A 122 9.08 -13.58 -1.94
C ASN A 122 7.55 -13.50 -1.86
N ALA A 123 6.89 -12.92 -2.86
CA ALA A 123 5.44 -12.94 -3.04
C ALA A 123 4.88 -14.38 -3.23
N LYS A 124 5.59 -15.38 -2.73
CA LYS A 124 5.08 -16.73 -2.47
C LYS A 124 4.30 -16.70 -1.18
N GLY A 125 3.02 -16.36 -1.29
CA GLY A 125 1.99 -16.91 -0.42
C GLY A 125 1.53 -15.99 0.70
N TYR A 126 0.85 -14.89 0.36
CA TYR A 126 -0.48 -14.73 0.96
C TYR A 126 -1.42 -15.58 0.09
N SER A 127 -1.63 -16.82 0.51
CA SER A 127 -2.43 -17.76 -0.27
C SER A 127 -3.85 -17.21 -0.38
N LYS A 128 -4.36 -17.24 -1.62
CA LYS A 128 -5.63 -16.76 -2.19
C LYS A 128 -6.94 -17.08 -1.44
N ARG A 129 -6.95 -17.41 -0.14
CA ARG A 129 -8.12 -17.98 0.55
C ARG A 129 -8.32 -17.72 2.04
N VAL A 130 -7.51 -16.93 2.73
CA VAL A 130 -7.84 -16.51 4.10
C VAL A 130 -7.56 -15.04 4.25
N ILE A 131 -8.63 -14.25 4.26
CA ILE A 131 -8.55 -12.87 4.69
C ILE A 131 -8.95 -12.89 6.13
N ALA A 132 -8.00 -12.44 6.95
CA ALA A 132 -8.11 -12.23 8.36
C ALA A 132 -9.50 -11.67 8.72
N ARG A 133 -10.23 -12.34 9.63
CA ARG A 133 -11.58 -11.92 10.07
C ARG A 133 -11.65 -10.49 10.58
N ASP A 134 -10.51 -9.91 10.94
CA ASP A 134 -10.38 -8.54 11.44
C ASP A 134 -10.16 -7.48 10.33
N PHE A 135 -10.07 -7.88 9.06
CA PHE A 135 -9.81 -7.01 7.92
C PHE A 135 -10.98 -7.03 6.94
N ASP A 136 -11.52 -5.85 6.67
CA ASP A 136 -12.45 -5.60 5.58
C ASP A 136 -11.66 -5.54 4.27
N ARG A 137 -11.65 -6.66 3.54
CA ARG A 137 -10.96 -6.75 2.25
C ARG A 137 -11.46 -5.72 1.26
N GLU A 138 -12.77 -5.57 1.16
CA GLU A 138 -13.38 -4.74 0.11
C GLU A 138 -12.92 -3.30 0.30
N ALA A 139 -13.02 -2.80 1.53
CA ALA A 139 -12.51 -1.48 1.89
C ALA A 139 -11.00 -1.34 1.63
N GLY A 140 -10.19 -2.35 1.96
CA GLY A 140 -8.75 -2.31 1.73
C GLY A 140 -8.35 -2.37 0.25
N LEU A 141 -9.10 -3.10 -0.57
CA LEU A 141 -8.91 -3.15 -2.02
C LEU A 141 -9.32 -1.85 -2.69
N ASP A 142 -10.39 -1.21 -2.22
CA ASP A 142 -10.82 0.09 -2.75
C ASP A 142 -9.71 1.14 -2.59
N CYS A 143 -8.91 1.07 -1.52
CA CYS A 143 -7.75 1.94 -1.31
C CYS A 143 -6.62 1.74 -2.35
N VAL A 144 -6.58 0.59 -3.02
CA VAL A 144 -5.58 0.26 -4.06
C VAL A 144 -6.22 0.00 -5.43
N ASP A 145 -7.40 0.57 -5.69
CA ASP A 145 -8.16 0.44 -6.95
C ASP A 145 -8.36 -1.03 -7.39
N GLY A 146 -8.59 -1.91 -6.42
CA GLY A 146 -8.84 -3.33 -6.64
C GLY A 146 -7.58 -4.17 -6.96
N ASP A 147 -6.38 -3.60 -6.89
CA ASP A 147 -5.14 -4.35 -7.13
C ASP A 147 -4.81 -5.30 -5.97
N GLU A 148 -5.19 -6.57 -6.14
CA GLU A 148 -4.97 -7.61 -5.13
C GLU A 148 -3.48 -7.79 -4.77
N ALA A 149 -2.58 -7.71 -5.74
CA ALA A 149 -1.15 -7.93 -5.49
C ALA A 149 -0.53 -6.77 -4.71
N LEU A 150 -0.98 -5.55 -5.00
CA LEU A 150 -0.60 -4.40 -4.22
C LEU A 150 -1.20 -4.45 -2.81
N TYR A 151 -2.47 -4.81 -2.67
CA TYR A 151 -3.12 -4.96 -1.37
C TYR A 151 -2.39 -5.97 -0.48
N GLU A 152 -1.99 -7.12 -1.01
CA GLU A 152 -1.18 -8.10 -0.27
C GLU A 152 0.16 -7.52 0.18
N SER A 153 0.79 -6.69 -0.65
CA SER A 153 2.05 -6.03 -0.30
C SER A 153 1.86 -4.96 0.78
N VAL A 154 0.77 -4.20 0.72
CA VAL A 154 0.38 -3.22 1.75
C VAL A 154 0.10 -3.92 3.08
N LEU A 155 -0.61 -5.07 3.06
CA LEU A 155 -0.86 -5.88 4.26
C LEU A 155 0.45 -6.39 4.88
N ALA A 156 1.41 -6.80 4.05
CA ALA A 156 2.73 -7.23 4.53
C ALA A 156 3.48 -6.10 5.25
N VAL A 157 3.47 -4.88 4.68
CA VAL A 157 4.07 -3.70 5.31
C VAL A 157 3.36 -3.36 6.62
N PHE A 158 2.03 -3.35 6.60
CA PHE A 158 1.23 -3.09 7.80
C PHE A 158 1.53 -4.11 8.89
N HIS A 159 1.63 -5.39 8.55
CA HIS A 159 2.02 -6.44 9.49
C HIS A 159 3.37 -6.16 10.14
N GLN A 160 4.37 -5.79 9.34
CA GLN A 160 5.70 -5.45 9.84
C GLN A 160 5.67 -4.25 10.79
N GLN A 161 4.93 -3.18 10.43
CA GLN A 161 4.74 -2.02 11.31
C GLN A 161 4.08 -2.39 12.63
N LEU A 162 3.10 -3.31 12.61
CA LEU A 162 2.48 -3.82 13.83
C LEU A 162 3.50 -4.52 14.74
N MET A 163 4.40 -5.33 14.17
CA MET A 163 5.38 -6.10 14.93
C MET A 163 6.55 -5.25 15.44
N ASP A 164 7.05 -4.31 14.65
CA ASP A 164 8.27 -3.56 14.98
C ASP A 164 7.97 -2.29 15.79
N ASP A 165 7.03 -1.47 15.29
CA ASP A 165 6.87 -0.10 15.77
C ASP A 165 5.72 0.03 16.76
N LEU A 166 4.65 -0.75 16.57
CA LEU A 166 3.37 -0.53 17.24
C LEU A 166 3.07 -1.54 18.34
N VAL A 167 3.82 -2.63 18.44
CA VAL A 167 3.69 -3.62 19.53
C VAL A 167 3.85 -2.98 20.91
N SER A 168 4.71 -1.97 21.01
CA SER A 168 5.01 -1.24 22.25
C SER A 168 4.12 -0.01 22.49
N LEU A 169 3.21 0.29 21.55
CA LEU A 169 2.34 1.46 21.64
C LEU A 169 1.44 1.44 22.88
N PRO A 170 0.81 0.32 23.28
CA PRO A 170 0.02 0.26 24.51
C PRO A 170 0.81 0.64 25.76
N ASP A 171 2.06 0.19 25.89
CA ASP A 171 2.94 0.56 27.01
C ASP A 171 3.33 2.03 26.97
N SER A 172 3.52 2.58 25.78
CA SER A 172 3.85 4.00 25.59
C SER A 172 2.68 4.92 25.95
N LEU A 173 1.44 4.47 25.77
CA LEU A 173 0.24 5.21 26.18
C LEU A 173 0.05 5.29 27.71
N ARG A 174 0.70 4.40 28.47
CA ARG A 174 0.71 4.43 29.95
C ARG A 174 1.71 5.44 30.52
N LYS A 175 2.63 5.94 29.69
CA LYS A 175 3.65 6.92 30.08
C LYS A 175 3.10 8.35 29.96
N PRO A 176 3.77 9.36 30.55
CA PRO A 176 3.39 10.75 30.34
C PRO A 176 3.30 11.10 28.85
N ARG A 177 2.36 11.99 28.52
CA ARG A 177 2.06 12.37 27.13
C ARG A 177 3.32 12.75 26.36
N ASP A 178 3.45 12.16 25.19
CA ASP A 178 4.49 12.46 24.22
C ASP A 178 3.84 12.74 22.86
N ASN A 179 4.32 13.79 22.18
CA ASN A 179 3.92 14.10 20.81
C ASN A 179 4.26 12.94 19.85
N ALA A 180 5.31 12.17 20.13
CA ALA A 180 5.64 10.98 19.35
C ALA A 180 4.52 9.93 19.41
N VAL A 181 4.00 9.63 20.61
CA VAL A 181 2.89 8.68 20.82
C VAL A 181 1.61 9.17 20.14
N MET A 182 1.33 10.49 20.19
CA MET A 182 0.19 11.07 19.47
C MET A 182 0.29 10.86 17.96
N ARG A 183 1.48 11.02 17.38
CA ARG A 183 1.71 10.76 15.96
C ARG A 183 1.58 9.28 15.61
N GLN A 184 2.11 8.38 16.45
CA GLN A 184 1.97 6.94 16.25
C GLN A 184 0.51 6.49 16.24
N VAL A 185 -0.31 6.97 17.19
CA VAL A 185 -1.76 6.65 17.20
C VAL A 185 -2.46 7.22 15.97
N HIS A 186 -2.10 8.44 15.54
CA HIS A 186 -2.70 9.06 14.37
C HIS A 186 -2.36 8.31 13.07
N SER A 187 -1.09 7.94 12.88
CA SER A 187 -0.64 7.14 11.74
C SER A 187 -1.24 5.74 11.76
N LEU A 188 -1.24 5.05 12.91
CA LEU A 188 -1.90 3.75 13.06
C LEU A 188 -3.37 3.80 12.66
N LYS A 189 -4.09 4.85 13.04
CA LYS A 189 -5.49 5.03 12.63
C LYS A 189 -5.63 5.13 11.10
N GLY A 190 -4.80 5.93 10.44
CA GLY A 190 -4.81 6.10 8.98
C GLY A 190 -4.43 4.80 8.25
N SER A 191 -3.31 4.21 8.65
CA SER A 191 -2.84 2.91 8.11
C SER A 191 -3.87 1.79 8.32
N ALA A 192 -4.53 1.73 9.49
CA ALA A 192 -5.59 0.76 9.75
C ALA A 192 -6.82 0.96 8.86
N LEU A 193 -7.18 2.22 8.57
CA LEU A 193 -8.25 2.54 7.64
C LEU A 193 -7.90 2.04 6.23
N SER A 194 -6.69 2.34 5.73
CA SER A 194 -6.28 2.00 4.36
C SER A 194 -6.18 0.49 4.09
N VAL A 195 -5.96 -0.32 5.12
CA VAL A 195 -5.91 -1.79 4.99
C VAL A 195 -7.22 -2.49 5.34
N GLY A 196 -8.23 -1.75 5.80
CA GLY A 196 -9.51 -2.29 6.25
C GLY A 196 -9.48 -2.90 7.66
N ALA A 197 -8.48 -2.60 8.49
CA ALA A 197 -8.38 -3.10 9.87
C ALA A 197 -9.34 -2.36 10.83
N LYS A 198 -10.65 -2.57 10.65
CA LYS A 198 -11.72 -1.77 11.28
C LYS A 198 -11.63 -1.69 12.81
N ARG A 199 -11.27 -2.79 13.47
CA ARG A 199 -11.13 -2.83 14.93
C ARG A 199 -9.99 -1.94 15.41
N ILE A 200 -8.84 -1.99 14.74
CA ILE A 200 -7.71 -1.10 15.05
C ILE A 200 -8.10 0.35 14.79
N GLU A 201 -8.71 0.65 13.64
CA GLU A 201 -9.17 2.00 13.30
C GLU A 201 -10.07 2.60 14.39
N VAL A 202 -11.09 1.85 14.84
CA VAL A 202 -12.04 2.31 15.86
C VAL A 202 -11.34 2.56 17.19
N SER A 203 -10.53 1.62 17.66
CA SER A 203 -9.80 1.76 18.94
C SER A 203 -8.75 2.87 18.88
N ALA A 204 -7.99 2.97 17.79
CA ALA A 204 -7.00 4.04 17.59
C ALA A 204 -7.69 5.41 17.50
N ALA A 205 -8.85 5.52 16.86
CA ALA A 205 -9.63 6.77 16.81
C ALA A 205 -10.17 7.19 18.18
N ALA A 206 -10.53 6.25 19.04
CA ALA A 206 -10.92 6.55 20.42
C ALA A 206 -9.73 7.12 21.22
N VAL A 207 -8.56 6.49 21.11
CA VAL A 207 -7.32 6.94 21.74
C VAL A 207 -6.87 8.30 21.18
N ASP A 208 -6.87 8.50 19.85
CA ASP A 208 -6.52 9.77 19.16
C ASP A 208 -7.38 10.94 19.67
N ARG A 209 -8.69 10.72 19.80
CA ARG A 209 -9.62 11.72 20.34
C ARG A 209 -9.32 12.07 21.80
N ARG A 210 -9.00 11.08 22.63
CA ARG A 210 -8.63 11.30 24.04
C ARG A 210 -7.29 12.03 24.18
N LEU A 211 -6.33 11.71 23.31
CA LEU A 211 -5.05 12.41 23.23
C LEU A 211 -5.21 13.87 22.82
N LYS A 212 -6.15 14.18 21.92
CA LYS A 212 -6.42 15.55 21.46
C LYS A 212 -7.24 16.39 22.44
N SER A 213 -8.07 15.79 23.29
CA SER A 213 -8.96 16.53 24.20
C SER A 213 -8.27 17.14 25.43
N GLY A 214 -6.96 16.89 25.63
CA GLY A 214 -6.18 17.59 26.65
C GLY A 214 -6.25 16.99 28.06
N ASP A 215 -7.23 16.16 28.38
CA ASP A 215 -7.28 15.41 29.65
C ASP A 215 -6.15 14.38 29.70
N GLY A 216 -5.24 14.54 30.66
CA GLY A 216 -3.89 13.94 30.63
C GLY A 216 -3.79 12.44 30.89
N HIS A 217 -4.89 11.70 30.96
CA HIS A 217 -4.89 10.25 31.19
C HIS A 217 -5.80 9.52 30.21
N ILE A 218 -5.24 8.50 29.56
CA ILE A 218 -6.01 7.56 28.76
C ILE A 218 -6.42 6.41 29.67
N ASP A 219 -7.70 6.09 29.63
CA ASP A 219 -8.25 5.03 30.46
C ASP A 219 -7.62 3.68 30.09
N GLU A 220 -7.24 2.89 31.09
CA GLU A 220 -6.63 1.56 30.89
C GLU A 220 -7.52 0.64 30.04
N ALA A 221 -8.84 0.84 30.09
CA ALA A 221 -9.79 0.14 29.23
C ALA A 221 -9.54 0.42 27.73
N LEU A 222 -9.31 1.69 27.34
CA LEU A 222 -9.02 2.07 25.96
C LEU A 222 -7.66 1.53 25.50
N ILE A 223 -6.66 1.54 26.38
CA ILE A 223 -5.35 0.96 26.11
C ILE A 223 -5.47 -0.56 25.91
N GLY A 224 -6.25 -1.24 26.76
CA GLY A 224 -6.53 -2.67 26.66
C GLY A 224 -7.30 -3.04 25.39
N GLU A 225 -8.27 -2.24 24.98
CA GLU A 225 -9.01 -2.42 23.72
C GLU A 225 -8.08 -2.31 22.51
N LEU A 226 -7.23 -1.27 22.47
CA LEU A 226 -6.25 -1.10 21.40
C LEU A 226 -5.26 -2.28 21.36
N ALA A 227 -4.71 -2.69 22.51
CA ALA A 227 -3.81 -3.83 22.60
C ALA A 227 -4.45 -5.13 22.10
N ALA A 228 -5.70 -5.39 22.47
CA ALA A 228 -6.44 -6.55 22.02
C ALA A 228 -6.71 -6.50 20.50
N ALA A 229 -7.00 -5.32 19.94
CA ALA A 229 -7.18 -5.14 18.50
C ALA A 229 -5.88 -5.40 17.73
N LEU A 230 -4.75 -4.85 18.20
CA LEU A 230 -3.42 -5.06 17.60
C LEU A 230 -3.05 -6.55 17.61
N GLN A 231 -3.18 -7.22 18.75
CA GLN A 231 -2.85 -8.65 18.85
C GLN A 231 -3.74 -9.53 17.97
N SER A 232 -5.04 -9.21 17.89
CA SER A 232 -5.99 -9.92 17.02
C SER A 232 -5.60 -9.81 15.54
N ALA A 233 -5.19 -8.61 15.11
CA ALA A 233 -4.74 -8.37 13.76
C ALA A 233 -3.44 -9.10 13.42
N ILE A 234 -2.43 -9.05 14.30
CA ILE A 234 -1.16 -9.78 14.14
C ILE A 234 -1.45 -11.28 13.98
N ASN A 235 -2.19 -11.88 14.91
CA ASN A 235 -2.52 -13.31 14.86
C ASN A 235 -3.26 -13.69 13.56
N SER A 236 -4.14 -12.81 13.07
CA SER A 236 -4.91 -13.07 11.85
C SER A 236 -4.06 -12.98 10.58
N LEU A 237 -3.06 -12.09 10.55
CA LEU A 237 -2.09 -11.97 9.46
C LEU A 237 -1.09 -13.14 9.48
N GLU A 238 -0.62 -13.56 10.65
CA GLU A 238 0.25 -14.74 10.80
C GLU A 238 -0.44 -16.04 10.38
N SER A 239 -1.73 -16.19 10.69
CA SER A 239 -2.52 -17.38 10.34
C SER A 239 -2.88 -17.49 8.85
N SER A 240 -2.49 -16.50 8.04
CA SER A 240 -2.75 -16.45 6.60
C SER A 240 -1.55 -16.92 5.74
N HIS A 241 -0.44 -17.30 6.40
CA HIS A 241 0.75 -17.95 5.81
C HIS A 241 0.69 -19.48 5.90
#